data_AF-A0A0V1GBZ4-F1
#
_entry.id   AF-A0A0V1GBZ4-F1
#
_cell.length_a   1.000
_cell.length_b   1.000
_cell.length_c   1.000
_cell.angle_alpha   90.00
_cell.angle_beta   90.00
_cell.angle_gamma   90.00
#
_symmetry.space_group_name_H-M   'P 1'
#
loop_
_entity.id
_entity.type
_entity.pdbx_description
1 polymer ?
#
loop_
_entity_poly.entity_id
_entity_poly.type
_entity_poly.pdbx_seq_one_letter_code
_entity_poly.pdbx_strand_id
1 'polypeptide(L)' 'LIFPLLEYFPHLFIYACDFSLRAINYVKSNESFDEKKCFPFVCDLTKDSLKNLINETNVDVCTMIFLLSAIHPENIPA' A
#
# COMPACT_ATOMS: atom_id res chain seq x y z
N LEU A 1 4.88 -5.29 7.13
CA LEU A 1 3.55 -5.91 7.23
C LEU A 1 3.30 -6.95 6.14
N ILE A 2 3.58 -6.62 4.87
CA ILE A 2 3.19 -7.42 3.69
C ILE A 2 3.56 -8.91 3.80
N PHE A 3 4.84 -9.25 3.99
CA PHE A 3 5.28 -10.66 3.89
C PHE A 3 4.75 -11.56 5.01
N PRO A 4 4.82 -11.19 6.31
CA PRO A 4 4.20 -12.01 7.35
C PRO A 4 2.69 -12.21 7.17
N LEU A 5 1.97 -11.22 6.62
CA LEU A 5 0.55 -11.38 6.31
C LEU A 5 0.31 -12.36 5.18
N LEU A 6 1.11 -12.31 4.10
CA LEU A 6 0.99 -13.25 2.98
C LEU A 6 1.39 -14.68 3.39
N GLU A 7 2.33 -14.82 4.32
CA GLU A 7 2.71 -16.13 4.88
C GLU A 7 1.56 -16.74 5.68
N TYR A 8 0.90 -15.95 6.53
CA TYR A 8 -0.20 -16.44 7.36
C TYR A 8 -1.54 -16.57 6.59
N PHE A 9 -1.80 -15.66 5.64
CA PHE A 9 -3.00 -15.62 4.82
C PHE A 9 -2.65 -15.61 3.32
N PRO A 10 -2.27 -16.78 2.75
CA PRO A 10 -1.77 -16.84 1.38
C PRO A 10 -2.81 -16.55 0.30
N HIS A 11 -4.09 -16.45 0.63
CA HIS A 11 -5.15 -16.10 -0.32
C HIS A 11 -5.30 -14.59 -0.53
N LEU A 12 -4.65 -13.76 0.30
CA LEU A 12 -4.73 -12.32 0.17
C LEU A 12 -4.03 -11.84 -1.10
N PHE A 13 -4.56 -10.75 -1.65
CA PHE A 13 -3.85 -9.88 -2.58
C PHE A 13 -3.67 -8.52 -1.90
N ILE A 14 -2.43 -8.01 -1.85
CA ILE A 14 -2.12 -6.77 -1.13
C ILE A 14 -1.74 -5.66 -2.11
N TYR A 15 -2.55 -4.61 -2.14
CA TYR A 15 -2.14 -3.30 -2.65
C TYR A 15 -1.29 -2.60 -1.59
N ALA A 16 -0.05 -2.28 -1.90
CA ALA A 16 0.87 -1.62 -0.97
C ALA A 16 1.34 -0.30 -1.57
N CYS A 17 1.25 0.78 -0.80
CA CYS A 17 1.73 2.08 -1.27
C CYS A 17 2.46 2.86 -0.19
N ASP A 18 3.36 3.71 -0.66
CA ASP A 18 4.14 4.66 0.12
C ASP A 18 4.58 5.78 -0.84
N PHE A 19 4.76 7.01 -0.36
CA PHE A 19 5.29 8.10 -1.21
C PHE A 19 6.78 7.89 -1.52
N SER A 20 7.48 7.06 -0.74
CA SER A 20 8.88 6.73 -0.88
C SER A 20 9.11 5.64 -1.93
N LEU A 21 9.71 6.03 -3.07
CA LEU A 21 10.21 5.07 -4.06
C LEU A 21 11.16 4.04 -3.45
N ARG A 22 11.94 4.45 -2.44
CA ARG A 22 12.85 3.55 -1.73
C ARG A 22 12.08 2.45 -0.98
N ALA A 23 10.98 2.77 -0.31
CA ALA A 23 10.14 1.79 0.38
C ALA A 23 9.56 0.76 -0.61
N ILE A 24 9.06 1.23 -1.77
CA ILE A 24 8.58 0.37 -2.84
C ILE A 24 9.67 -0.57 -3.37
N ASN A 25 10.88 -0.04 -3.56
CA ASN A 25 12.02 -0.86 -4.00
C ASN A 25 12.38 -1.93 -2.96
N TYR A 26 12.29 -1.63 -1.66
CA TYR A 26 12.52 -2.65 -0.62
C TYR A 26 11.50 -3.78 -0.64
N VAL A 27 10.23 -3.48 -0.95
CA VAL A 27 9.22 -4.53 -1.12
C VAL A 27 9.56 -5.38 -2.34
N LYS A 28 9.86 -4.74 -3.48
CA LYS A 28 10.17 -5.45 -4.74
C LYS A 28 11.47 -6.27 -4.68
N SER A 29 12.45 -5.88 -3.86
CA SER A 29 13.72 -6.58 -3.72
C SER A 29 13.69 -7.72 -2.68
N ASN A 30 12.58 -7.89 -1.96
CA ASN A 30 12.47 -8.94 -0.96
C ASN A 30 12.37 -10.32 -1.63
N GLU A 31 13.02 -11.34 -1.06
CA GLU A 31 13.01 -12.70 -1.61
C GLU A 31 11.61 -13.34 -1.66
N SER A 32 10.70 -12.90 -0.79
CA SER A 32 9.30 -13.36 -0.74
C SER A 32 8.37 -12.52 -1.62
N PHE A 33 8.89 -11.63 -2.45
CA PHE A 33 8.07 -10.81 -3.36
C PHE A 33 7.49 -11.68 -4.49
N ASP A 34 6.17 -11.64 -4.62
CA ASP A 34 5.42 -12.23 -5.72
C ASP A 34 4.39 -11.21 -6.25
N GLU A 35 4.52 -10.84 -7.51
CA GLU A 35 3.65 -9.90 -8.21
C GLU A 35 2.20 -10.40 -8.32
N LYS A 36 1.97 -11.71 -8.17
CA LYS A 36 0.62 -12.29 -8.12
C LYS A 36 -0.04 -12.16 -6.75
N LYS A 37 0.72 -11.77 -5.73
CA LYS A 37 0.26 -11.66 -4.33
C LYS A 37 0.28 -10.23 -3.81
N CYS A 38 1.09 -9.36 -4.39
CA CYS A 38 1.08 -7.96 -4.01
C CYS A 38 1.45 -7.03 -5.17
N PHE A 39 0.89 -5.83 -5.12
CA PHE A 39 1.16 -4.75 -6.05
C PHE A 39 1.67 -3.52 -5.29
N PRO A 40 3.01 -3.36 -5.16
CA PRO A 40 3.60 -2.19 -4.53
C PRO A 40 3.78 -1.03 -5.52
N PHE A 41 3.27 0.15 -5.18
CA PHE A 41 3.31 1.35 -6.03
C PHE A 41 3.60 2.63 -5.23
N VAL A 42 4.22 3.61 -5.88
CA VAL A 42 4.46 4.93 -5.26
C VAL A 42 3.16 5.73 -5.29
N CYS A 43 2.77 6.29 -4.16
CA CYS A 43 1.59 7.14 -4.05
C CYS A 43 1.74 8.13 -2.90
N ASP A 44 1.61 9.42 -3.21
CA ASP A 44 1.44 10.49 -2.22
C ASP A 44 -0.05 10.67 -1.96
N LEU A 45 -0.56 10.08 -0.87
CA LEU A 45 -1.99 10.13 -0.52
C LEU A 45 -2.51 11.54 -0.21
N THR A 46 -1.65 12.55 -0.12
CA THR A 46 -2.06 13.95 0.02
C THR A 46 -2.29 14.65 -1.32
N LYS A 47 -1.87 14.03 -2.43
CA LYS A 47 -1.94 14.62 -3.79
C LYS A 47 -2.56 13.70 -4.82
N ASP A 48 -2.30 12.41 -4.71
CA ASP A 48 -2.66 11.39 -5.69
C ASP A 48 -3.99 10.73 -5.35
N SER A 49 -4.75 10.37 -6.38
CA SER A 49 -5.98 9.59 -6.24
C SER A 49 -5.70 8.11 -6.42
N LEU A 50 -6.15 7.29 -5.47
CA LEU A 50 -6.09 5.83 -5.56
C LEU A 50 -7.02 5.26 -6.65
N LYS A 51 -8.04 6.01 -7.09
CA LYS A 51 -9.07 5.52 -8.01
C LYS A 51 -8.53 5.10 -9.38
N ASN A 52 -7.37 5.60 -9.76
CA ASN A 52 -6.71 5.24 -11.02
C ASN A 52 -5.91 3.93 -10.92
N LEU A 53 -5.65 3.45 -9.71
CA LEU A 53 -4.78 2.29 -9.42
C LEU A 53 -5.55 1.14 -8.79
N ILE A 54 -6.58 1.45 -8.02
CA ILE A 54 -7.37 0.49 -7.26
C ILE A 54 -8.85 0.76 -7.55
N ASN A 55 -9.55 -0.27 -7.99
CA ASN A 55 -11.00 -0.22 -8.07
C ASN A 55 -11.59 -0.36 -6.66
N GLU A 56 -12.49 0.55 -6.26
CA GLU A 56 -13.07 0.61 -4.92
C GLU A 56 -13.75 -0.70 -4.51
N THR A 57 -14.29 -1.46 -5.47
CA THR A 57 -14.94 -2.76 -5.22
C THR A 57 -13.96 -3.90 -4.91
N ASN A 58 -12.65 -3.67 -5.01
CA ASN A 58 -11.62 -4.71 -4.89
C ASN A 58 -10.88 -4.71 -3.54
N VAL A 59 -11.32 -3.90 -2.56
CA VAL A 59 -10.64 -3.78 -1.26
C VAL A 59 -11.61 -4.10 -0.12
N ASP A 60 -11.36 -5.21 0.57
CA ASP A 60 -12.14 -5.60 1.74
C ASP A 60 -11.66 -4.91 3.03
N VAL A 61 -10.36 -4.66 3.14
CA VAL A 61 -9.71 -4.11 4.35
C VAL A 61 -8.62 -3.11 3.95
N CYS A 62 -8.57 -1.98 4.65
CA CYS A 62 -7.50 -0.99 4.53
C CYS A 62 -6.76 -0.82 5.86
N THR A 63 -5.43 -0.87 5.82
CA THR A 63 -4.56 -0.62 6.99
C THR A 63 -3.71 0.62 6.77
N MET A 64 -3.72 1.54 7.74
CA MET A 64 -2.94 2.78 7.71
C MET A 64 -2.06 2.85 8.97
N ILE A 65 -0.80 2.45 8.86
CA ILE A 65 0.13 2.37 10.01
C ILE A 65 0.90 3.69 10.12
N PHE A 66 0.68 4.44 11.19
CA PHE A 66 1.30 5.75 11.47
C PHE A 66 1.16 6.79 10.35
N LEU A 67 0.26 6.57 9.38
CA LEU A 67 0.06 7.44 8.23
C LEU A 67 -0.64 8.75 8.61
N LEU A 68 -1.85 8.66 9.19
CA LEU A 68 -2.69 9.85 9.43
C LEU A 68 -2.03 10.86 10.36
N SER A 69 -1.28 10.40 11.37
CA SER A 69 -0.51 11.26 12.25
C SER A 69 0.68 11.97 11.58
N ALA A 70 1.13 11.47 10.43
CA ALA A 70 2.24 12.04 9.67
C ALA A 70 1.76 13.06 8.61
N ILE A 71 0.44 13.22 8.41
CA ILE A 71 -0.14 14.16 7.47
C ILE A 71 -0.59 15.41 8.24
N HIS A 72 -0.16 16.59 7.78
CA HIS A 72 -0.66 17.85 8.35
C HIS A 72 -2.18 17.94 8.14
N PRO A 73 -2.98 18.35 9.13
CA PRO A 73 -4.44 18.36 9.01
C PRO A 73 -4.98 19.11 7.78
N GLU A 74 -4.32 20.18 7.35
CA GLU A 74 -4.69 20.96 6.16
C GLU A 74 -4.52 20.18 4.83
N ASN A 75 -3.74 19.10 4.84
CA ASN A 75 -3.46 18.26 3.67
C ASN A 75 -4.34 17.00 3.63
N ILE A 76 -5.29 16.84 4.57
CA ILE A 76 -6.27 15.74 4.55
C ILE A 76 -7.46 16.20 3.70
N PRO A 77 -7.75 15.56 2.55
CA PRO A 77 -8.92 15.89 1.74
C PRO A 77 -10.21 15.74 2.55
N ALA A 78 -11.14 16.68 2.34
CA ALA A 78 -12.47 16.67 2.97
C ALA A 78 -13.36 15.52 2.49
#